data_AF-A0A1Q8EF48-F1
#
_entry.id   AF-A0A1Q8EF48-F1
#
_cell.length_a   1.000
_cell.length_b   1.000
_cell.length_c   1.000
_cell.angle_alpha   90.00
_cell.angle_beta   90.00
_cell.angle_gamma   90.00
#
_symmetry.space_group_name_H-M   'P 1'
#
loop_
_entity.id
_entity.type
_entity.pdbx_description
1 polymer ?
#
loop_
_entity_poly.entity_id
_entity_poly.type
_entity_poly.pdbx_seq_one_letter_code
_entity_poly.pdbx_strand_id
1 'polypeptide(L)' 'MPETAFEKLLTDSGIKRKVIAKKMGLSRAGFYRKQKNPKKTFDLEETVKLAEILGVDSQKVVEAILFS' A
#
# COMPACT_ATOMS: atom_id res chain seq x y z
N MET A 1 2.42 -16.92 6.27
CA MET A 1 2.57 -15.78 7.20
C MET A 1 1.19 -15.18 7.40
N PRO A 2 0.81 -14.73 8.61
CA PRO A 2 -0.43 -13.98 8.78
C PRO A 2 -0.39 -12.74 7.88
N GLU A 3 -1.51 -12.45 7.22
CA GLU A 3 -1.66 -11.25 6.38
C GLU A 3 -1.48 -10.01 7.27
N THR A 4 -0.59 -9.10 6.87
CA THR A 4 -0.37 -7.87 7.65
C THR A 4 -1.57 -6.93 7.50
N ALA A 5 -1.72 -5.95 8.41
CA ALA A 5 -2.80 -4.96 8.31
C ALA A 5 -2.79 -4.22 6.96
N PHE A 6 -1.60 -3.96 6.42
CA PHE A 6 -1.40 -3.35 5.11
C PHE A 6 -1.80 -4.29 3.97
N GLU A 7 -1.44 -5.57 4.03
CA GLU A 7 -1.86 -6.53 3.01
C GLU A 7 -3.37 -6.70 2.97
N LYS A 8 -4.01 -6.75 4.15
CA LYS A 8 -5.46 -6.79 4.28
C LYS A 8 -6.11 -5.55 3.70
N LEU A 9 -5.58 -4.35 3.97
CA LEU A 9 -6.05 -3.10 3.36
C LEU A 9 -6.01 -3.16 1.82
N LEU A 10 -4.93 -3.71 1.26
CA LEU A 10 -4.82 -3.90 -0.19
C LEU A 10 -5.81 -4.96 -0.71
N THR A 11 -6.11 -6.00 0.06
CA THR A 11 -7.14 -7.01 -0.26
C THR A 11 -8.53 -6.41 -0.27
N ASP A 12 -8.89 -5.71 0.81
CA ASP A 12 -10.22 -5.14 1.03
C ASP A 12 -10.58 -4.04 0.02
N SER A 13 -9.56 -3.38 -0.57
CA SER A 13 -9.79 -2.42 -1.66
C SER A 13 -10.39 -3.04 -2.93
N GLY A 14 -10.28 -4.37 -3.11
CA GLY A 14 -10.68 -5.06 -4.34
C GLY A 14 -9.81 -4.71 -5.57
N ILE A 15 -8.83 -3.81 -5.43
CA ILE A 15 -7.97 -3.38 -6.52
C ILE A 15 -6.84 -4.40 -6.70
N LYS A 16 -6.65 -4.85 -7.95
CA LYS A 16 -5.53 -5.74 -8.27
C LYS A 16 -4.19 -5.02 -8.04
N ARG A 17 -3.25 -5.67 -7.36
CA ARG A 17 -1.92 -5.10 -7.01
C ARG A 17 -1.16 -4.57 -8.23
N LYS A 18 -1.32 -5.22 -9.39
CA LYS A 18 -0.76 -4.74 -10.67
C LYS A 18 -1.29 -3.36 -11.09
N VAL A 19 -2.54 -3.05 -10.77
CA VAL A 19 -3.19 -1.77 -11.07
C VAL A 19 -2.72 -0.71 -10.08
N ILE A 20 -2.64 -1.05 -8.80
CA ILE A 20 -2.09 -0.17 -7.75
C ILE A 20 -0.66 0.23 -8.13
N ALA A 21 0.21 -0.74 -8.41
CA ALA A 21 1.60 -0.48 -8.83
C ALA A 21 1.66 0.45 -10.05
N LYS A 22 0.83 0.21 -11.08
CA LYS A 22 0.77 1.06 -12.28
C LYS A 22 0.34 2.50 -11.93
N LYS A 23 -0.71 2.67 -11.11
CA LYS A 23 -1.19 4.00 -10.68
C LYS A 23 -0.17 4.73 -9.78
N MET A 24 0.61 3.98 -9.01
CA MET A 24 1.72 4.52 -8.23
C MET A 24 2.89 4.98 -9.10
N GLY A 25 2.99 4.52 -10.36
CA GLY A 25 4.14 4.75 -11.23
C GLY A 25 5.30 3.77 -10.97
N LEU A 26 5.01 2.63 -10.33
CA LEU A 26 6.00 1.63 -9.94
C LEU A 26 5.91 0.40 -10.83
N SER A 27 7.04 -0.28 -11.01
CA SER A 27 7.03 -1.65 -11.52
C SER A 27 6.36 -2.60 -10.52
N ARG A 28 5.83 -3.74 -10.98
CA ARG A 28 5.27 -4.76 -10.08
C ARG A 28 6.26 -5.17 -9.00
N ALA A 29 7.50 -5.46 -9.39
CA ALA A 29 8.56 -5.84 -8.46
C ALA A 29 8.90 -4.70 -7.47
N GLY A 30 8.89 -3.44 -7.94
CA GLY A 30 9.07 -2.27 -7.08
C GLY A 30 7.99 -2.19 -6.01
N PHE A 31 6.72 -2.31 -6.39
CA PHE A 31 5.61 -2.30 -5.44
C PHE A 31 5.68 -3.48 -4.45
N TYR A 32 5.96 -4.71 -4.92
CA TYR A 32 6.12 -5.87 -4.03
C TYR A 32 7.25 -5.69 -3.01
N ARG A 33 8.37 -5.07 -3.39
CA ARG A 33 9.45 -4.76 -2.45
C ARG A 33 9.00 -3.77 -1.38
N LYS A 34 8.23 -2.75 -1.77
CA LYS A 34 7.68 -1.80 -0.81
C LYS A 34 6.65 -2.46 0.12
N GLN A 35 5.75 -3.27 -0.43
CA GLN A 35 4.76 -4.03 0.34
C GLN A 35 5.39 -4.94 1.40
N LYS A 36 6.56 -5.54 1.14
CA LYS A 36 7.25 -6.40 2.11
C LYS A 36 7.75 -5.65 3.36
N ASN A 37 8.09 -4.37 3.22
CA ASN A 37 8.63 -3.55 4.31
C ASN A 37 8.03 -2.14 4.25
N PRO A 38 6.71 -1.99 4.43
CA PRO A 38 6.04 -0.74 4.10
C PRO A 38 6.51 0.42 4.99
N LYS A 39 6.80 0.14 6.27
CA LYS A 39 7.36 1.10 7.26
C LYS A 39 8.64 1.80 6.83
N LYS A 40 9.48 1.12 6.05
CA LYS A 40 10.82 1.62 5.66
C LYS A 40 10.87 2.12 4.23
N THR A 41 9.79 1.94 3.47
CA THR A 41 9.84 2.06 2.01
C THR A 41 8.75 2.93 1.41
N PHE A 42 7.60 3.10 2.07
CA PHE A 42 6.63 4.12 1.69
C PHE A 42 6.97 5.43 2.38
N ASP A 43 7.13 6.49 1.59
CA ASP A 43 7.21 7.85 2.10
C ASP A 43 5.81 8.48 2.27
N LEU A 44 5.76 9.72 2.77
CA LEU A 44 4.51 10.41 3.04
C LEU A 44 3.71 10.67 1.75
N GLU A 45 4.36 11.09 0.67
CA GLU A 45 3.70 11.38 -0.61
C GLU A 45 3.13 10.11 -1.24
N GLU A 46 3.90 9.02 -1.20
CA GLU A 46 3.46 7.72 -1.67
C GLU A 46 2.30 7.17 -0.83
N THR A 47 2.29 7.45 0.46
CA THR A 47 1.19 7.04 1.35
C THR A 47 -0.10 7.80 1.03
N VAL A 48 -0.01 9.11 0.81
CA VAL A 48 -1.16 9.95 0.38
C VAL A 48 -1.67 9.47 -0.98
N LYS A 49 -0.77 9.28 -1.95
CA LYS A 49 -1.13 8.77 -3.28
C LYS A 49 -1.77 7.39 -3.22
N LEU A 50 -1.26 6.51 -2.35
CA LEU A 50 -1.85 5.18 -2.15
C LEU A 50 -3.25 5.30 -1.56
N ALA A 51 -3.46 6.19 -0.59
CA ALA A 51 -4.78 6.46 0.00
C ALA A 51 -5.80 6.90 -1.06
N GLU A 52 -5.41 7.84 -1.94
CA GLU A 52 -6.23 8.28 -3.07
C GLU A 52 -6.56 7.13 -4.04
N ILE A 53 -5.58 6.29 -4.36
CA ILE A 53 -5.77 5.13 -5.25
C ILE A 53 -6.74 4.12 -4.64
N LEU A 54 -6.64 3.89 -3.33
CA LEU A 54 -7.47 2.95 -2.59
C LEU A 54 -8.85 3.54 -2.22
N GLY A 55 -9.02 4.85 -2.33
CA GLY A 55 -10.26 5.54 -1.93
C GLY A 55 -10.50 5.53 -0.43
N VAL A 56 -9.43 5.56 0.37
CA VAL A 56 -9.49 5.53 1.84
C VAL A 56 -8.76 6.75 2.41
N ASP A 57 -8.99 7.02 3.70
CA ASP A 57 -8.25 8.05 4.44
C ASP A 57 -6.75 7.70 4.52
N SER A 58 -5.88 8.68 4.32
CA SER A 58 -4.43 8.51 4.45
C SER A 58 -4.02 8.08 5.85
N GLN A 59 -4.76 8.47 6.89
CA GLN A 59 -4.54 7.99 8.26
C GLN A 59 -4.71 6.47 8.37
N LYS A 60 -5.72 5.89 7.69
CA LYS A 60 -5.93 4.43 7.68
C LYS A 60 -4.78 3.70 6.99
N VAL A 61 -4.20 4.30 5.95
CA VAL A 61 -3.02 3.73 5.29
C VAL A 61 -1.82 3.78 6.22
N VAL A 62 -1.58 4.92 6.89
CA VAL A 62 -0.48 5.06 7.87
C VAL A 62 -0.62 4.06 9.01
N GLU A 63 -1.80 3.94 9.61
CA GLU A 63 -2.08 2.95 10.66
C GLU A 63 -1.80 1.53 10.17
N ALA A 64 -2.30 1.16 8.99
CA ALA A 64 -2.06 -0.16 8.41
C ALA A 64 -0.55 -0.42 8.19
N ILE A 65 0.21 0.58 7.75
CA ILE A 65 1.67 0.49 7.60
C ILE A 65 2.35 0.31 8.96
N LEU A 66 1.94 1.05 10.01
CA LEU A 66 2.54 1.00 11.35
C LEU A 66 2.25 -0.31 12.09
N PHE A 67 1.11 -0.94 11.83
CA PHE A 67 0.73 -2.23 12.43
C PHE A 67 1.04 -3.46 11.55
N SER A 68 1.79 -3.27 10.46
CA SER A 68 2.34 -4.34 9.60
C SER A 68 3.77 -4.71 9.95
#